data_AF-A0A9D4XYB3-F1
#
_entry.id   AF-A0A9D4XYB3-F1
#
_cell.length_a   1.000
_cell.length_b   1.000
_cell.length_c   1.000
_cell.angle_alpha   90.00
_cell.angle_beta   90.00
_cell.angle_gamma   90.00
#
_symmetry.space_group_name_H-M   'P 1'
#
loop_
_entity.id
_entity.type
_entity.pdbx_description
1 polymer ?
#
loop_
_entity_poly.entity_id
_entity_poly.type
_entity_poly.pdbx_seq_one_letter_code
_entity_poly.pdbx_strand_id
1 'polypeptide(L)'
;MDKENIHGPQHFDLNTGAKIPAIGLGTWKASPGVVGDAVVSAVKAGYRHIDCARVYDNEKEVGEALKTLFSTGVVERSEMFITSKLWISDCAPEDVSKALTKTLEDLQLDYIDLYLVRLLILNSS
;
A
#
# COMPACT_ATOMS: atom_id res chain seq x y z
N MET A 1 -4.26 -13.04 -37.83
CA MET A 1 -3.99 -11.64 -37.46
C MET A 1 -4.58 -11.48 -36.08
N ASP A 2 -3.78 -11.79 -35.08
CA ASP A 2 -4.21 -11.84 -33.70
C ASP A 2 -4.43 -10.41 -33.23
N LYS A 3 -5.59 -10.15 -32.65
CA LYS A 3 -5.91 -8.85 -32.07
C LYS A 3 -4.98 -8.68 -30.87
N GLU A 4 -3.88 -7.97 -31.05
CA GLU A 4 -3.00 -7.56 -29.97
C GLU A 4 -3.83 -6.95 -28.84
N ASN A 5 -3.55 -7.40 -27.62
CA ASN A 5 -4.14 -6.92 -26.39
C ASN A 5 -4.14 -5.38 -26.38
N ILE A 6 -5.32 -4.78 -26.51
CA ILE A 6 -5.52 -3.32 -26.49
C ILE A 6 -5.38 -2.75 -25.06
N HIS A 7 -4.89 -3.56 -24.12
CA HIS A 7 -4.80 -3.28 -22.71
C HIS A 7 -3.36 -3.53 -22.26
N GLY A 8 -2.76 -2.54 -21.61
CA GLY A 8 -1.39 -2.62 -21.09
C GLY A 8 -1.20 -3.74 -20.06
N PRO A 9 0.04 -3.93 -19.56
CA PRO A 9 0.32 -4.97 -18.56
C PRO A 9 -0.56 -4.78 -17.32
N GLN A 10 -1.14 -5.87 -16.82
CA GLN A 10 -1.99 -5.86 -15.61
C GLN A 10 -1.16 -5.91 -14.33
N HIS A 11 0.05 -6.50 -14.40
CA HIS A 11 1.00 -6.59 -13.30
C HIS A 11 2.43 -6.62 -13.84
N PHE A 12 3.40 -6.46 -12.95
CA PHE A 12 4.82 -6.70 -13.20
C PHE A 12 5.33 -7.78 -12.24
N ASP A 13 6.24 -8.63 -12.71
CA ASP A 13 6.90 -9.62 -11.85
C ASP A 13 8.08 -8.95 -11.12
N LEU A 14 8.10 -9.05 -9.80
CA LEU A 14 9.21 -8.60 -8.96
C LEU A 14 10.30 -9.68 -8.90
N ASN A 15 11.52 -9.28 -8.57
CA ASN A 15 12.65 -10.22 -8.39
C ASN A 15 12.45 -11.22 -7.24
N THR A 16 11.49 -10.97 -6.35
CA THR A 16 11.05 -11.90 -5.29
C THR A 16 10.09 -12.98 -5.80
N GLY A 17 9.65 -12.90 -7.06
CA GLY A 17 8.60 -13.73 -7.64
C GLY A 17 7.17 -13.24 -7.35
N ALA A 18 7.00 -12.19 -6.53
CA ALA A 18 5.70 -11.57 -6.30
C ALA A 18 5.24 -10.76 -7.52
N LYS A 19 3.92 -10.62 -7.68
CA LYS A 19 3.30 -9.84 -8.76
C LYS A 19 2.75 -8.53 -8.22
N ILE A 20 3.32 -7.40 -8.65
CA ILE A 20 2.80 -6.08 -8.31
C ILE A 20 1.77 -5.64 -9.36
N PRO A 21 0.53 -5.28 -9.00
CA PRO A 21 -0.43 -4.72 -9.94
C PRO A 21 0.13 -3.46 -10.62
N ALA A 22 -0.09 -3.32 -11.92
CA ALA A 22 0.49 -2.23 -12.71
C ALA A 22 -0.11 -0.85 -12.36
N ILE A 23 -1.29 -0.85 -11.74
CA ILE A 23 -2.02 0.35 -11.33
C ILE A 23 -2.36 0.22 -9.85
N GLY A 24 -2.00 1.24 -9.07
CA GLY A 24 -2.34 1.36 -7.66
C GLY A 24 -2.93 2.73 -7.32
N LEU A 25 -3.72 2.78 -6.25
CA LEU A 25 -4.24 4.02 -5.70
C LEU A 25 -3.21 4.63 -4.74
N GLY A 26 -2.71 5.83 -5.07
CA GLY A 26 -1.91 6.63 -4.15
C GLY A 26 -2.77 7.36 -3.13
N THR A 27 -2.39 7.33 -1.85
CA THR A 27 -3.17 7.94 -0.76
C THR A 27 -2.63 9.28 -0.27
N TRP A 28 -1.59 9.83 -0.91
CA TRP A 28 -1.03 11.13 -0.55
C TRP A 28 -2.02 12.27 -0.79
N LYS A 29 -2.05 13.26 0.11
CA LYS A 29 -2.87 14.48 0.02
C LYS A 29 -4.39 14.23 -0.03
N ALA A 30 -4.84 13.03 0.36
CA ALA A 30 -6.26 12.85 0.65
C ALA A 30 -6.66 13.79 1.80
N SER A 31 -7.80 14.46 1.65
CA SER A 31 -8.35 15.27 2.74
C SER A 31 -8.74 14.36 3.92
N PRO A 32 -8.68 14.84 5.17
CA PRO A 32 -9.10 14.03 6.31
C PRO A 32 -10.52 13.46 6.11
N GLY A 33 -10.71 12.17 6.39
CA GLY A 33 -12.00 11.49 6.28
C GLY A 33 -12.41 11.06 4.86
N VAL A 34 -11.62 11.33 3.81
CA VAL A 34 -11.99 10.93 2.43
C VAL A 34 -11.22 9.73 1.90
N VAL A 35 -10.08 9.38 2.53
CA VAL A 35 -9.20 8.32 2.00
C VAL A 35 -9.85 6.95 2.11
N GLY A 36 -10.63 6.69 3.16
CA GLY A 36 -11.33 5.43 3.36
C GLY A 36 -12.33 5.15 2.23
N ASP A 37 -13.18 6.13 1.91
CA ASP A 37 -14.14 6.03 0.81
C ASP A 37 -13.45 5.89 -0.55
N ALA A 38 -12.31 6.57 -0.75
CA ALA A 38 -11.50 6.42 -1.96
C ALA A 38 -10.94 5.01 -2.10
N VAL A 39 -10.43 4.40 -1.02
CA VAL A 39 -9.95 3.02 -1.00
C VAL A 39 -11.09 2.04 -1.30
N VAL A 40 -12.24 2.18 -0.63
CA VAL A 40 -13.42 1.34 -0.88
C VAL A 40 -13.86 1.43 -2.34
N SER A 41 -13.94 2.65 -2.88
CA SER A 41 -14.34 2.89 -4.26
C SER A 41 -13.35 2.29 -5.26
N ALA A 42 -12.05 2.48 -5.03
CA ALA A 42 -11.02 1.93 -5.90
C ALA A 42 -11.05 0.39 -5.92
N VAL A 43 -11.16 -0.26 -4.76
CA VAL A 43 -11.20 -1.72 -4.69
C VAL A 43 -12.44 -2.29 -5.38
N LYS A 44 -13.60 -1.65 -5.20
CA LYS A 44 -14.85 -1.99 -5.93
C LYS A 44 -14.75 -1.74 -7.43
N ALA A 45 -13.96 -0.76 -7.85
CA ALA A 45 -13.66 -0.48 -9.26
C ALA A 45 -12.61 -1.44 -9.86
N GLY A 46 -12.04 -2.35 -9.08
CA GLY A 46 -11.10 -3.38 -9.55
C GLY A 46 -9.63 -3.13 -9.19
N TYR A 47 -9.30 -2.06 -8.45
CA TYR A 47 -7.94 -1.86 -7.98
C TYR A 47 -7.54 -2.98 -7.01
N ARG A 48 -6.29 -3.42 -7.13
CA ARG A 48 -5.68 -4.43 -6.25
C ARG A 48 -4.37 -3.95 -5.64
N HIS A 49 -4.01 -2.68 -5.81
CA HIS A 49 -2.82 -2.08 -5.19
C HIS A 49 -3.16 -0.77 -4.50
N ILE A 50 -2.81 -0.65 -3.22
CA ILE A 50 -2.92 0.59 -2.44
C ILE A 50 -1.52 1.04 -2.02
N ASP A 51 -1.15 2.26 -2.34
CA ASP A 51 0.11 2.89 -1.99
C ASP A 51 -0.07 3.85 -0.81
N CYS A 52 0.46 3.44 0.34
CA CYS A 52 0.39 4.13 1.62
C CYS A 52 1.76 4.67 2.05
N ALA A 53 1.77 5.38 3.17
CA ALA A 53 2.94 5.54 4.01
C ALA A 53 2.60 6.21 5.34
N ARG A 54 3.41 5.92 6.35
CA ARG A 54 3.33 6.52 7.68
C ARG A 54 3.18 8.05 7.69
N VAL A 55 4.00 8.76 6.91
CA VAL A 55 4.02 10.24 6.93
C VAL A 55 2.80 10.88 6.27
N TYR A 56 1.93 10.10 5.61
CA TYR A 56 0.66 10.63 5.11
C TYR A 56 -0.38 10.81 6.22
N ASP A 57 -0.13 10.24 7.41
CA ASP A 57 -0.97 10.36 8.60
C ASP A 57 -2.44 9.93 8.38
N ASN A 58 -2.63 8.92 7.52
CA ASN A 58 -3.94 8.44 7.12
C ASN A 58 -4.04 6.91 7.03
N GLU A 59 -3.03 6.18 7.51
CA GLU A 59 -3.00 4.72 7.46
C GLU A 59 -4.10 4.07 8.31
N LYS A 60 -4.53 4.72 9.40
CA LYS A 60 -5.67 4.25 10.21
C LYS A 60 -6.96 4.22 9.41
N GLU A 61 -7.28 5.30 8.70
CA GLU A 61 -8.48 5.39 7.86
C GLU A 61 -8.42 4.37 6.71
N VAL A 62 -7.23 4.16 6.13
CA VAL A 62 -7.02 3.11 5.12
C VAL A 62 -7.23 1.71 5.72
N GLY A 63 -6.72 1.45 6.93
CA GLY A 63 -6.86 0.16 7.61
C GLY A 63 -8.31 -0.18 7.95
N GLU A 64 -9.10 0.81 8.39
CA GLU A 64 -10.54 0.65 8.62
C GLU A 64 -11.29 0.30 7.33
N ALA A 65 -10.95 0.95 6.22
CA ALA A 65 -11.51 0.63 4.91
C ALA A 65 -11.13 -0.79 4.44
N LEU A 66 -9.86 -1.18 4.56
CA LEU A 66 -9.38 -2.52 4.21
C LEU A 66 -10.07 -3.60 5.04
N LYS A 67 -10.15 -3.43 6.36
CA LYS A 67 -10.87 -4.35 7.25
C LYS A 67 -12.33 -4.51 6.87
N THR A 68 -13.00 -3.42 6.49
CA THR A 68 -14.38 -3.47 6.01
C THR A 68 -14.48 -4.27 4.72
N LEU A 69 -13.60 -4.02 3.75
CA LEU A 69 -13.56 -4.75 2.47
C LEU A 69 -13.32 -6.26 2.67
N PHE A 70 -12.42 -6.62 3.58
CA PHE A 70 -12.12 -8.02 3.89
C PHE A 70 -13.28 -8.71 4.61
N SER A 71 -13.84 -8.07 5.65
CA SER A 71 -14.93 -8.65 6.44
C SER A 71 -16.25 -8.75 5.68
N THR A 72 -16.47 -7.91 4.67
CA THR A 72 -17.63 -7.98 3.77
C THR A 72 -17.43 -8.91 2.58
N GLY A 73 -16.24 -9.50 2.42
CA GLY A 73 -15.91 -10.43 1.34
C GLY A 73 -15.83 -9.76 -0.04
N VAL A 74 -15.60 -8.45 -0.11
CA VAL A 74 -15.38 -7.74 -1.39
C VAL A 74 -14.07 -8.17 -2.04
N VAL A 75 -13.06 -8.46 -1.21
CA VAL A 75 -11.74 -8.93 -1.62
C VAL A 75 -11.09 -9.67 -0.46
N GLU A 76 -10.22 -10.63 -0.72
CA GLU A 76 -9.37 -11.27 0.27
C GLU A 76 -8.06 -10.49 0.46
N ARG A 77 -7.42 -10.63 1.63
CA ARG A 77 -6.11 -9.99 1.89
C ARG A 77 -5.05 -10.41 0.87
N SER A 78 -5.06 -11.67 0.45
CA SER A 78 -4.15 -12.27 -0.53
C SER A 78 -4.28 -11.70 -1.94
N GLU A 79 -5.43 -11.11 -2.28
CA GLU A 79 -5.68 -10.48 -3.57
C GLU A 79 -5.19 -9.03 -3.63
N MET A 80 -4.87 -8.44 -2.47
CA MET A 80 -4.42 -7.06 -2.36
C MET A 80 -2.90 -6.97 -2.25
N PHE A 81 -2.32 -6.00 -2.97
CA PHE A 81 -0.94 -5.59 -2.84
C PHE A 81 -0.88 -4.27 -2.08
N ILE A 82 -0.37 -4.29 -0.86
CA ILE A 82 -0.26 -3.11 0.00
C ILE A 82 1.18 -2.65 0.05
N THR A 83 1.42 -1.37 -0.27
CA THR A 83 2.72 -0.72 -0.14
C THR A 83 2.69 0.28 1.00
N SER A 84 3.69 0.28 1.87
CA SER A 84 3.95 1.38 2.80
C SER A 84 5.42 1.77 2.79
N LYS A 85 5.76 2.88 3.45
CA LYS A 85 7.09 3.49 3.36
C LYS A 85 7.59 3.93 4.72
N LEU A 86 8.81 3.51 5.06
CA LEU A 86 9.57 3.96 6.20
C LEU A 86 9.90 5.46 6.06
N TRP A 87 9.65 6.25 7.10
CA TRP A 87 10.01 7.66 7.13
C TRP A 87 11.46 7.88 7.55
N ILE A 88 12.05 9.00 7.13
CA ILE A 88 13.47 9.31 7.36
C ILE A 88 13.83 9.35 8.85
N SER A 89 12.91 9.75 9.73
CA SER A 89 13.16 9.76 11.18
C SER A 89 13.34 8.37 11.79
N ASP A 90 12.96 7.32 11.08
CA ASP A 90 12.87 5.95 11.61
C ASP A 90 13.86 5.01 10.91
N CYS A 91 14.85 5.56 10.18
CA CYS A 91 15.86 4.79 9.45
C CYS A 91 16.99 4.22 10.33
N ALA A 92 17.02 4.57 11.63
CA ALA A 92 17.92 3.91 12.57
C ALA A 92 17.54 2.43 12.70
N PRO A 93 18.49 1.46 12.65
CA PRO A 93 18.19 0.03 12.64
C PRO A 93 17.22 -0.43 13.74
N GLU A 94 17.33 0.14 14.94
CA GLU A 94 16.50 -0.13 16.11
C GLU A 94 15.06 0.39 16.01
N ASP A 95 14.80 1.34 15.12
CA ASP A 95 13.49 1.99 14.96
C ASP A 95 12.71 1.46 13.77
N VAL A 96 13.37 0.83 12.79
CA VAL A 96 12.73 0.24 11.60
C VAL A 96 11.62 -0.73 11.99
N SER A 97 11.90 -1.64 12.92
CA SER A 97 10.92 -2.65 13.36
C SER A 97 9.72 -2.00 14.06
N LYS A 98 9.95 -0.98 14.91
CA LYS A 98 8.88 -0.25 15.59
C LYS A 98 7.99 0.50 14.60
N ALA A 99 8.60 1.14 13.59
CA ALA A 99 7.88 1.87 12.56
C ALA A 99 7.03 0.93 11.68
N LEU A 100 7.55 -0.25 11.33
CA LEU A 100 6.79 -1.27 10.61
C LEU A 100 5.63 -1.80 11.46
N THR A 101 5.85 -2.11 12.74
CA THR A 101 4.78 -2.55 13.66
C THR A 101 3.68 -1.49 13.76
N LYS A 102 4.04 -0.22 13.92
CA LYS A 102 3.06 0.88 13.96
C LYS A 102 2.22 0.95 12.68
N THR A 103 2.87 0.80 11.54
CA THR A 103 2.23 0.78 10.21
C THR A 103 1.26 -0.39 10.08
N LEU A 104 1.68 -1.60 10.49
CA LEU A 104 0.85 -2.81 10.48
C LEU A 104 -0.39 -2.67 11.38
N GLU A 105 -0.22 -2.11 12.58
CA GLU A 105 -1.32 -1.82 13.50
C GLU A 105 -2.33 -0.83 12.90
N ASP A 106 -1.84 0.28 12.32
CA ASP A 106 -2.70 1.31 11.76
C ASP A 106 -3.43 0.81 10.51
N LEU A 107 -2.76 0.05 9.65
CA LEU A 107 -3.38 -0.59 8.49
C LEU A 107 -4.23 -1.83 8.85
N GLN A 108 -4.15 -2.32 10.10
CA GLN A 108 -4.82 -3.54 10.57
C GLN A 108 -4.45 -4.77 9.73
N LEU A 109 -3.14 -4.97 9.48
CA LEU A 109 -2.59 -6.05 8.67
C LEU A 109 -1.54 -6.86 9.42
N ASP A 110 -1.41 -8.14 9.07
CA ASP A 110 -0.32 -9.00 9.57
C ASP A 110 0.98 -8.85 8.78
N TYR A 111 0.90 -8.39 7.52
CA TYR A 111 2.05 -8.16 6.64
C TYR A 111 1.77 -7.08 5.59
N ILE A 112 2.85 -6.56 4.99
CA ILE A 112 2.85 -5.60 3.87
C ILE A 112 3.59 -6.25 2.70
N ASP A 113 3.07 -6.08 1.47
CA ASP A 113 3.62 -6.70 0.27
C ASP A 113 4.91 -6.00 -0.21
N LEU A 114 5.01 -4.69 0.02
CA LEU A 114 6.18 -3.89 -0.28
C LEU A 114 6.42 -2.80 0.76
N TYR A 115 7.59 -2.81 1.40
CA TYR A 115 8.00 -1.79 2.35
C TYR A 115 9.24 -1.05 1.83
N LEU A 116 9.09 0.25 1.56
CA LEU A 116 10.13 1.06 0.91
C LEU A 116 10.77 2.04 1.89
N VAL A 117 12.06 2.35 1.71
CA VAL A 117 12.67 3.53 2.34
C VAL A 117 12.24 4.75 1.54
N ARG A 118 11.47 5.67 2.14
CA ARG A 118 10.89 6.79 1.39
C ARG A 118 11.93 7.76 0.84
N LEU A 119 12.89 8.14 1.67
CA LEU A 119 13.91 9.14 1.32
C LEU A 119 15.20 8.82 2.07
N LEU A 120 16.29 8.67 1.32
CA LEU A 120 17.64 8.62 1.85
C LEU A 120 18.24 10.02 1.75
N ILE A 121 18.60 10.62 2.89
CA ILE A 121 19.64 11.65 2.91
C ILE A 121 20.88 10.94 3.41
N LEU A 122 21.83 10.67 2.51
CA LEU A 122 23.17 10.25 2.89
C LEU A 122 23.85 11.46 3.52
N ASN A 123 23.88 11.53 4.85
CA ASN A 123 24.87 12.38 5.50
C ASN A 123 26.22 11.70 5.30
N SER A 124 26.97 12.17 4.31
CA SER A 124 28.40 11.91 4.23
C SER A 124 29.06 12.53 5.46
N SER A 125 29.37 11.69 6.45
CA SER A 125 30.42 11.97 7.44
C SER A 125 31.79 11.92 6.80
#